data_AF-A0A8H7QZ88-F1
#
_entry.id   AF-A0A8H7QZ88-F1
#
_cell.length_a   1.000
_cell.length_b   1.000
_cell.length_c   1.000
_cell.angle_alpha   90.00
_cell.angle_beta   90.00
_cell.angle_gamma   90.00
#
_symmetry.space_group_name_H-M   'P 1'
#
loop_
_entity.id
_entity.type
_entity.pdbx_description
1 polymer ?
#
loop_
_entity_poly.entity_id
_entity_poly.type
_entity_poly.pdbx_seq_one_letter_code
_entity_poly.pdbx_strand_id
1 'polypeptide(L)'
;MDNNKTPRTYDEAFLFAMGETNRTSNSKKRALLFADFYDVVPVAVNDEDGNEVDVILSPNHVEKFQTMLAKPIPLTVNRPVQEASPQTMSPTLDTVNSIGESGAYSSYLRKRSYTELTKDMIEMLNQDWEIKPSQRFIAARSLIGSVIIDTGNHHGLLILALEVYGRDPDIDSHAEQHSSTGSTRSVGQNGFKIFTEGSNNSIMLILGTHSFNALVTASTRIDNFVDQPECGPYTVNFGVSPPSHSKYKLYLDSESWSDSLALEKKTNLQCIYTHSRLMQLRQVRTRFHELDTYSASRSTLFHGYLQQPITVFTYGKNTTSANSGALSSRFLAMLATSVMRDGRNAHLGKNNVENLLTEFNKESKAKSVIERVLQLFGDNNTIPIIGNTRLNFIAEELATLLASYLSTTNKKSVIPSLADHLKSY
;
A
#
# COMPACT_ATOMS: atom_id res chain seq x y z
N MET A 1 -57.85 9.90 -27.13
CA MET A 1 -56.89 10.88 -26.60
C MET A 1 -55.52 10.29 -26.78
N ASP A 2 -54.75 10.82 -27.72
CA ASP A 2 -53.42 10.37 -28.07
C ASP A 2 -52.45 10.53 -26.89
N ASN A 3 -51.93 9.43 -26.37
CA ASN A 3 -50.77 9.42 -25.51
C ASN A 3 -49.59 8.83 -26.30
N ASN A 4 -49.04 9.61 -27.23
CA ASN A 4 -47.72 9.35 -27.79
C ASN A 4 -46.67 9.62 -26.71
N LYS A 5 -46.53 8.70 -25.75
CA LYS A 5 -45.32 8.64 -24.93
C LYS A 5 -44.15 8.28 -25.86
N THR A 6 -43.16 9.15 -25.91
CA THR A 6 -41.89 8.84 -26.58
C THR A 6 -41.29 7.60 -25.91
N PRO A 7 -40.78 6.61 -26.68
CA PRO A 7 -40.17 5.43 -26.07
C PRO A 7 -38.99 5.86 -25.20
N ARG A 8 -38.93 5.39 -23.95
CA ARG A 8 -37.76 5.59 -23.10
C ARG A 8 -36.53 4.96 -23.77
N THR A 9 -35.39 5.62 -23.65
CA THR A 9 -34.10 4.99 -23.97
C THR A 9 -33.84 3.83 -23.00
N TYR A 10 -32.89 2.95 -23.34
CA TYR A 10 -32.50 1.84 -22.49
C TYR A 10 -32.15 2.29 -21.06
N ASP A 11 -31.30 3.30 -20.93
CA ASP A 11 -30.87 3.86 -19.65
C ASP A 11 -32.04 4.47 -18.87
N GLU A 12 -32.96 5.15 -19.55
CA GLU A 12 -34.14 5.76 -18.91
C GLU A 12 -35.11 4.70 -18.39
N ALA A 13 -35.36 3.63 -19.16
CA ALA A 13 -36.19 2.50 -18.75
C ALA A 13 -35.54 1.75 -17.57
N PHE A 14 -34.22 1.57 -17.61
CA PHE A 14 -33.48 0.93 -16.52
C PHE A 14 -33.55 1.73 -15.22
N LEU A 15 -33.30 3.05 -15.30
CA LEU A 15 -33.38 3.94 -14.14
C LEU A 15 -34.80 4.05 -13.59
N PHE A 16 -35.82 3.99 -14.45
CA PHE A 16 -37.22 3.98 -14.04
C PHE A 16 -37.59 2.69 -13.29
N ALA A 17 -37.18 1.53 -13.80
CA ALA A 17 -37.39 0.24 -13.14
C ALA A 17 -36.74 0.15 -11.75
N MET A 18 -35.59 0.81 -11.56
CA MET A 18 -34.89 0.89 -10.26
C MET A 18 -35.43 1.98 -9.32
N GLY A 19 -36.35 2.84 -9.76
CA GLY A 19 -36.80 4.00 -8.98
C GLY A 19 -35.75 5.11 -8.82
N GLU A 20 -34.76 5.17 -9.73
CA GLU A 20 -33.59 6.06 -9.67
C GLU A 20 -33.72 7.31 -10.57
N THR A 21 -34.83 7.47 -11.29
CA THR A 21 -35.05 8.56 -12.28
C THR A 21 -34.88 9.96 -11.69
N ASN A 22 -35.27 10.19 -10.43
CA ASN A 22 -35.19 11.50 -9.76
C ASN A 22 -34.02 11.61 -8.78
N ARG A 23 -33.05 10.68 -8.84
CA ARG A 23 -31.88 10.64 -7.95
C ARG A 23 -30.69 11.40 -8.53
N THR A 24 -29.63 11.55 -7.74
CA THR A 24 -28.42 12.26 -8.13
C THR A 24 -27.70 11.58 -9.29
N SER A 25 -26.91 12.32 -10.06
CA SER A 25 -26.16 11.79 -11.21
C SER A 25 -25.22 10.63 -10.84
N ASN A 26 -24.67 10.63 -9.62
CA ASN A 26 -23.84 9.52 -9.12
C ASN A 26 -24.66 8.26 -8.82
N SER A 27 -25.88 8.43 -8.29
CA SER A 27 -26.81 7.31 -8.06
C SER A 27 -27.21 6.65 -9.39
N LYS A 28 -27.54 7.48 -10.39
CA LYS A 28 -27.85 7.02 -11.75
C LYS A 28 -26.68 6.26 -12.39
N LYS A 29 -25.45 6.77 -12.28
CA LYS A 29 -24.25 6.07 -12.78
C LYS A 29 -24.03 4.72 -12.10
N ARG A 30 -24.23 4.63 -10.77
CA ARG A 30 -24.13 3.35 -10.04
C ARG A 30 -25.19 2.35 -10.48
N ALA A 31 -26.42 2.80 -10.71
CA ALA A 31 -27.51 1.97 -11.20
C ALA A 31 -27.22 1.44 -12.61
N LEU A 32 -26.69 2.27 -13.52
CA LEU A 32 -26.32 1.81 -14.87
C LEU A 32 -25.14 0.83 -14.86
N LEU A 33 -24.14 1.04 -13.98
CA LEU A 33 -23.07 0.04 -13.77
C LEU A 33 -23.62 -1.31 -13.31
N PHE A 34 -24.67 -1.33 -12.49
CA PHE A 34 -25.32 -2.58 -12.09
C PHE A 34 -25.91 -3.33 -13.30
N ALA A 35 -26.46 -2.63 -14.29
CA ALA A 35 -26.94 -3.24 -15.52
C ALA A 35 -25.81 -3.95 -16.28
N ASP A 36 -24.66 -3.26 -16.43
CA ASP A 36 -23.49 -3.78 -17.14
C ASP A 36 -22.85 -4.98 -16.42
N PHE A 37 -22.83 -4.96 -15.08
CA PHE A 37 -22.18 -6.00 -14.28
C PHE A 37 -23.00 -7.30 -14.17
N TYR A 38 -24.32 -7.18 -14.07
CA TYR A 38 -25.21 -8.33 -13.81
C TYR A 38 -25.92 -8.85 -15.06
N ASP A 39 -25.66 -8.25 -16.23
CA ASP A 39 -26.26 -8.63 -17.52
C ASP A 39 -27.79 -8.72 -17.41
N VAL A 40 -28.40 -7.60 -17.04
CA VAL A 40 -29.85 -7.47 -16.84
C VAL A 40 -30.42 -6.37 -17.73
N VAL A 41 -31.66 -6.55 -18.16
CA VAL A 41 -32.37 -5.68 -19.10
C VAL A 41 -33.68 -5.18 -18.51
N PRO A 42 -34.09 -3.93 -18.80
CA PRO A 42 -35.40 -3.43 -18.42
C PRO A 42 -36.48 -3.96 -19.37
N VAL A 43 -37.63 -4.33 -18.83
CA VAL A 43 -38.80 -4.82 -19.57
C VAL A 43 -40.03 -4.09 -19.06
N ALA A 44 -40.77 -3.43 -19.95
CA ALA A 44 -42.04 -2.81 -19.64
C ALA A 44 -43.16 -3.87 -19.66
N VAL A 45 -43.95 -3.92 -18.59
CA VAL A 45 -45.13 -4.79 -18.46
C VAL A 45 -46.36 -3.93 -18.35
N ASN A 46 -47.33 -4.15 -19.23
CA ASN A 46 -48.60 -3.44 -19.23
C ASN A 46 -49.69 -4.32 -18.64
N ASP A 47 -50.53 -3.76 -17.77
CA ASP A 47 -51.77 -4.41 -17.33
C ASP A 47 -52.92 -4.23 -18.35
N GLU A 48 -54.07 -4.84 -18.05
CA GLU A 48 -55.28 -4.78 -18.90
C GLU A 48 -55.85 -3.35 -19.04
N ASP A 49 -55.55 -2.48 -18.08
CA ASP A 49 -55.96 -1.06 -18.06
C ASP A 49 -54.96 -0.14 -18.77
N GLY A 50 -53.85 -0.69 -19.28
CA GLY A 50 -52.78 0.05 -19.97
C GLY A 50 -51.80 0.75 -19.03
N ASN A 51 -51.76 0.40 -17.74
CA ASN A 51 -50.75 0.87 -16.81
C ASN A 51 -49.45 0.09 -17.01
N GLU A 52 -48.35 0.83 -17.10
CA GLU A 52 -47.02 0.32 -17.39
C GLU A 52 -46.18 0.23 -16.12
N VAL A 53 -45.60 -0.93 -15.85
CA VAL A 53 -44.60 -1.17 -14.80
C VAL A 53 -43.33 -1.69 -15.44
N ASP A 54 -42.21 -1.00 -15.22
CA ASP A 54 -40.91 -1.46 -15.68
C ASP A 54 -40.30 -2.42 -14.64
N VAL A 55 -39.87 -3.60 -15.12
CA VAL A 55 -39.19 -4.63 -14.32
C VAL A 55 -37.81 -4.91 -14.89
N ILE A 56 -36.90 -5.44 -14.06
CA ILE A 56 -35.56 -5.85 -14.49
C ILE A 56 -35.48 -7.37 -14.51
N LEU A 57 -35.04 -7.91 -15.64
CA LEU A 57 -34.92 -9.34 -15.87
C LEU A 57 -33.55 -9.66 -16.48
N SER A 58 -33.07 -10.89 -16.32
CA SER A 58 -31.98 -11.38 -17.16
C SER A 58 -32.50 -11.59 -18.59
N PRO A 59 -31.69 -11.34 -19.65
CA PRO A 59 -32.06 -11.59 -21.03
C PRO A 59 -32.68 -12.99 -21.27
N ASN A 60 -32.10 -14.01 -20.65
CA ASN A 60 -32.54 -15.41 -20.76
C ASN A 60 -33.94 -15.67 -20.16
N HIS A 61 -34.42 -14.77 -19.29
CA HIS A 61 -35.73 -14.88 -18.65
C HIS A 61 -36.81 -14.05 -19.36
N VAL A 62 -36.45 -13.15 -20.28
CA VAL A 62 -37.41 -12.30 -21.01
C VAL A 62 -38.36 -13.14 -21.85
N GLU A 63 -37.84 -14.04 -22.70
CA GLU A 63 -38.67 -14.89 -23.56
C GLU A 63 -39.59 -15.83 -22.75
N LYS A 64 -39.05 -16.37 -21.65
CA LYS A 64 -39.80 -17.23 -20.72
C LYS A 64 -40.93 -16.44 -20.05
N PHE A 65 -40.66 -15.20 -19.64
CA PHE A 65 -41.65 -14.32 -19.02
C PHE A 65 -42.74 -13.89 -20.02
N GLN A 66 -42.38 -13.56 -21.27
CA GLN A 66 -43.35 -13.30 -22.34
C GLN A 66 -44.28 -14.51 -22.60
N THR A 67 -43.72 -15.71 -22.62
CA THR A 67 -44.48 -16.95 -22.79
C THR A 67 -45.43 -17.22 -21.61
N MET A 68 -45.06 -16.78 -20.40
CA MET A 68 -45.90 -16.88 -19.21
C MET A 68 -47.05 -15.87 -19.24
N LEU A 69 -46.80 -14.64 -19.69
CA LEU A 69 -47.83 -13.60 -19.87
C LEU A 69 -48.87 -13.96 -20.94
N ALA A 70 -48.49 -14.74 -21.96
CA ALA A 70 -49.41 -15.16 -23.02
C ALA A 70 -50.43 -16.24 -22.57
N LYS A 71 -50.31 -16.79 -21.36
CA LYS A 71 -51.23 -17.80 -20.84
C LYS A 71 -52.39 -17.12 -20.10
N PRO A 72 -53.62 -17.64 -20.19
CA PRO A 72 -54.80 -17.10 -19.50
C PRO A 72 -54.80 -17.40 -17.98
N ILE A 73 -53.62 -17.64 -17.39
CA ILE A 73 -53.45 -18.00 -15.99
C ILE A 73 -52.93 -16.76 -15.25
N PRO A 74 -53.58 -16.32 -14.17
CA PRO A 74 -53.08 -15.22 -13.35
C PRO A 74 -51.67 -15.51 -12.83
N LEU A 75 -50.72 -14.59 -13.09
CA LEU A 75 -49.38 -14.70 -12.55
C LEU A 75 -49.40 -14.38 -11.05
N THR A 76 -48.90 -15.31 -10.25
CA THR A 76 -48.74 -15.10 -8.81
C THR A 76 -47.33 -14.59 -8.52
N VAL A 77 -47.22 -13.39 -7.96
CA VAL A 77 -45.93 -12.85 -7.52
C VAL A 77 -45.69 -13.30 -6.08
N ASN A 78 -44.84 -14.30 -5.91
CA ASN A 78 -44.39 -14.73 -4.60
C ASN A 78 -43.17 -13.90 -4.20
N ARG A 79 -43.35 -12.92 -3.32
CA ARG A 79 -42.22 -12.25 -2.67
C ARG A 79 -41.56 -13.28 -1.74
N PRO A 80 -40.23 -13.51 -1.82
CA PRO A 80 -39.55 -14.31 -0.81
C PRO A 80 -39.92 -13.78 0.56
N VAL A 81 -40.24 -14.66 1.50
CA VAL A 81 -40.43 -14.27 2.89
C VAL A 81 -39.14 -13.58 3.30
N GLN A 82 -39.21 -12.27 3.53
CA GLN A 82 -38.20 -11.61 4.35
C GLN A 82 -38.33 -12.31 5.70
N GLU A 83 -37.48 -13.30 5.98
CA GLU A 83 -37.09 -13.56 7.37
C GLU A 83 -36.87 -12.17 7.94
N ALA A 84 -37.66 -11.82 8.97
CA ALA A 84 -37.73 -10.48 9.52
C ALA A 84 -36.32 -9.92 9.46
N SER A 85 -36.08 -8.96 8.55
CA SER A 85 -34.76 -8.37 8.44
C SER A 85 -34.41 -8.05 9.88
N PRO A 86 -33.29 -8.56 10.43
CA PRO A 86 -32.83 -8.05 11.71
C PRO A 86 -32.93 -6.54 11.52
N GLN A 87 -33.72 -5.89 12.39
CA GLN A 87 -34.02 -4.46 12.32
C GLN A 87 -32.81 -3.81 11.67
N THR A 88 -33.00 -3.10 10.56
CA THR A 88 -31.93 -2.43 9.82
C THR A 88 -31.20 -1.45 10.75
N MET A 89 -30.40 -2.00 11.67
CA MET A 89 -29.08 -1.55 11.96
C MET A 89 -28.44 -1.64 10.60
N SER A 90 -28.43 -0.52 9.89
CA SER A 90 -27.34 -0.24 8.97
C SER A 90 -26.09 -0.81 9.63
N PRO A 91 -25.51 -1.91 9.11
CA PRO A 91 -24.34 -2.50 9.75
C PRO A 91 -23.35 -1.36 9.89
N THR A 92 -22.90 -1.09 11.11
CA THR A 92 -21.85 -0.09 11.34
C THR A 92 -20.67 -0.51 10.48
N LEU A 93 -20.49 0.19 9.35
CA LEU A 93 -19.51 -0.14 8.31
C LEU A 93 -18.13 0.37 8.74
N ASP A 94 -17.77 0.05 9.99
CA ASP A 94 -16.65 0.65 10.72
C ASP A 94 -15.64 -0.42 11.17
N THR A 95 -15.92 -1.69 10.87
CA THR A 95 -14.99 -2.81 11.09
C THR A 95 -14.25 -3.17 9.80
N VAL A 96 -13.06 -3.76 9.94
CA VAL A 96 -12.27 -4.21 8.78
C VAL A 96 -13.07 -5.18 7.91
N ASN A 97 -13.78 -6.13 8.53
CA ASN A 97 -14.56 -7.14 7.82
C ASN A 97 -15.75 -6.51 7.08
N SER A 98 -16.49 -5.59 7.70
CA SER A 98 -17.63 -4.93 7.04
C SER A 98 -17.21 -4.07 5.85
N ILE A 99 -16.05 -3.41 5.92
CA ILE A 99 -15.53 -2.57 4.83
C ILE A 99 -14.95 -3.43 3.71
N GLY A 100 -14.22 -4.49 4.07
CA GLY A 100 -13.57 -5.38 3.12
C GLY A 100 -14.47 -6.44 2.49
N GLU A 101 -15.69 -6.65 3.00
CA GLU A 101 -16.58 -7.72 2.57
C GLU A 101 -16.91 -7.65 1.06
N SER A 102 -17.17 -6.45 0.57
CA SER A 102 -17.41 -6.18 -0.85
C SER A 102 -16.15 -5.70 -1.57
N GLY A 103 -14.96 -6.08 -1.11
CA GLY A 103 -13.69 -5.68 -1.70
C GLY A 103 -13.01 -6.76 -2.53
N ALA A 104 -12.04 -6.37 -3.37
CA ALA A 104 -11.22 -7.32 -4.15
C ALA A 104 -10.44 -8.32 -3.30
N TYR A 105 -10.23 -8.04 -2.01
CA TYR A 105 -9.38 -8.82 -1.12
C TYR A 105 -10.15 -9.37 0.10
N SER A 106 -11.47 -9.51 -0.01
CA SER A 106 -12.34 -9.99 1.07
C SER A 106 -11.92 -11.37 1.61
N SER A 107 -11.54 -12.29 0.73
CA SER A 107 -11.06 -13.63 1.11
C SER A 107 -9.79 -13.59 1.97
N TYR A 108 -8.85 -12.70 1.64
CA TYR A 108 -7.65 -12.48 2.44
C TYR A 108 -8.05 -11.96 3.83
N LEU A 109 -8.85 -10.90 3.90
CA LEU A 109 -9.23 -10.25 5.16
C LEU A 109 -10.02 -11.18 6.09
N ARG A 110 -10.91 -12.02 5.55
CA ARG A 110 -11.69 -13.00 6.33
C ARG A 110 -10.83 -14.05 7.03
N LYS A 111 -9.59 -14.28 6.56
CA LYS A 111 -8.63 -15.20 7.17
C LYS A 111 -7.73 -14.51 8.21
N ARG A 112 -7.87 -13.20 8.39
CA ARG A 112 -7.08 -12.41 9.33
C ARG A 112 -7.92 -11.98 10.53
N SER A 113 -7.23 -11.62 11.60
CA SER A 113 -7.81 -11.02 12.79
C SER A 113 -7.19 -9.66 13.01
N TYR A 114 -8.01 -8.70 13.43
CA TYR A 114 -7.62 -7.31 13.56
C TYR A 114 -8.07 -6.76 14.91
N THR A 115 -7.21 -5.97 15.54
CA THR A 115 -7.51 -5.29 16.82
C THR A 115 -7.31 -3.78 16.64
N GLU A 116 -8.29 -2.97 17.07
CA GLU A 116 -8.15 -1.51 17.04
C GLU A 116 -6.99 -1.08 17.94
N LEU A 117 -6.17 -0.14 17.47
CA LEU A 117 -5.01 0.38 18.19
C LEU A 117 -5.42 0.96 19.55
N THR A 118 -4.93 0.37 20.63
CA THR A 118 -5.25 0.80 22.00
C THR A 118 -4.18 1.73 22.58
N LYS A 119 -4.46 2.35 23.73
CA LYS A 119 -3.48 3.19 24.45
C LYS A 119 -2.24 2.41 24.86
N ASP A 120 -2.40 1.19 25.37
CA ASP A 120 -1.29 0.32 25.78
C ASP A 120 -0.39 -0.03 24.58
N MET A 121 -1.01 -0.27 23.41
CA MET A 121 -0.27 -0.50 22.17
C MET A 121 0.53 0.73 21.76
N ILE A 122 -0.07 1.93 21.89
CA ILE A 122 0.59 3.21 21.60
C ILE A 122 1.77 3.46 22.56
N GLU A 123 1.61 3.16 23.85
CA GLU A 123 2.68 3.29 24.85
C GLU A 123 3.87 2.37 24.52
N MET A 124 3.59 1.14 24.07
CA MET A 124 4.65 0.24 23.61
C MET A 124 5.32 0.75 22.32
N LEU A 125 4.58 1.33 21.38
CA LEU A 125 5.18 1.92 20.18
C LEU A 125 6.05 3.16 20.51
N ASN A 126 5.70 3.91 21.56
CA ASN A 126 6.39 5.14 21.99
C ASN A 126 7.57 4.92 22.94
N GLN A 127 8.13 3.72 23.02
CA GLN A 127 9.35 3.51 23.80
C GLN A 127 10.51 4.33 23.23
N ASP A 128 11.43 4.73 24.11
CA ASP A 128 12.61 5.52 23.77
C ASP A 128 13.62 4.68 22.96
N TRP A 129 13.99 5.17 21.78
CA TRP A 129 14.91 4.48 20.88
C TRP A 129 16.38 4.66 21.23
N GLU A 130 16.73 5.67 22.04
CA GLU A 130 18.10 5.84 22.55
C GLU A 130 18.40 4.73 23.54
N ILE A 131 17.44 4.45 24.43
CA ILE A 131 17.52 3.41 25.46
C ILE A 131 17.24 2.02 24.86
N LYS A 132 16.27 1.91 23.93
CA LYS A 132 15.86 0.65 23.29
C LYS A 132 15.94 0.74 21.76
N PRO A 133 17.14 0.69 21.15
CA PRO A 133 17.30 0.80 19.70
C PRO A 133 16.56 -0.27 18.89
N SER A 134 16.34 -1.46 19.46
CA SER A 134 15.60 -2.56 18.82
C SER A 134 14.13 -2.24 18.58
N GLN A 135 13.58 -1.23 19.24
CA GLN A 135 12.18 -0.85 19.12
C GLN A 135 11.80 -0.48 17.69
N ARG A 136 12.74 0.02 16.88
CA ARG A 136 12.52 0.29 15.45
C ARG A 136 12.05 -0.94 14.66
N PHE A 137 12.56 -2.13 15.00
CA PHE A 137 12.19 -3.40 14.33
C PHE A 137 10.82 -3.90 14.83
N ILE A 138 10.58 -3.76 16.13
CA ILE A 138 9.32 -4.14 16.78
C ILE A 138 8.19 -3.27 16.26
N ALA A 139 8.38 -1.96 16.19
CA ALA A 139 7.42 -1.01 15.62
C ALA A 139 7.13 -1.34 14.14
N ALA A 140 8.18 -1.58 13.35
CA ALA A 140 8.02 -1.94 11.94
C ALA A 140 7.18 -3.22 11.76
N ARG A 141 7.45 -4.26 12.57
CA ARG A 141 6.69 -5.52 12.53
C ARG A 141 5.29 -5.38 13.10
N SER A 142 5.07 -4.52 14.10
CA SER A 142 3.76 -4.31 14.71
C SER A 142 2.76 -3.68 13.74
N LEU A 143 3.24 -2.78 12.87
CA LEU A 143 2.39 -1.96 12.01
C LEU A 143 2.11 -2.58 10.63
N ILE A 144 2.87 -3.59 10.21
CA ILE A 144 2.69 -4.21 8.89
C ILE A 144 1.41 -5.04 8.83
N GLY A 145 0.71 -5.03 7.69
CA GLY A 145 -0.58 -5.69 7.55
C GLY A 145 -1.74 -4.96 8.24
N SER A 146 -1.49 -3.84 8.92
CA SER A 146 -2.54 -3.04 9.54
C SER A 146 -3.49 -2.46 8.50
N VAL A 147 -4.73 -2.22 8.94
CA VAL A 147 -5.77 -1.59 8.14
C VAL A 147 -6.12 -0.22 8.72
N ILE A 148 -6.09 0.80 7.87
CA ILE A 148 -6.59 2.13 8.21
C ILE A 148 -8.03 2.23 7.70
N ILE A 149 -8.95 2.62 8.57
CA ILE A 149 -10.35 2.86 8.23
C ILE A 149 -10.64 4.36 8.34
N ASP A 150 -11.11 4.95 7.25
CA ASP A 150 -11.78 6.25 7.25
C ASP A 150 -13.27 6.02 7.51
N THR A 151 -13.70 6.21 8.77
CA THR A 151 -15.09 5.94 9.20
C THR A 151 -16.10 6.90 8.58
N GLY A 152 -15.68 8.10 8.16
CA GLY A 152 -16.62 9.06 7.56
C GLY A 152 -16.83 8.87 6.06
N ASN A 153 -15.87 8.25 5.36
CA ASN A 153 -16.01 7.91 3.94
C ASN A 153 -16.23 6.40 3.69
N HIS A 154 -16.16 5.58 4.73
CA HIS A 154 -16.18 4.12 4.65
C HIS A 154 -15.11 3.52 3.72
N HIS A 155 -13.92 4.14 3.73
CA HIS A 155 -12.78 3.65 2.96
C HIS A 155 -11.84 2.87 3.86
N GLY A 156 -11.23 1.82 3.31
CA GLY A 156 -10.23 1.02 4.01
C GLY A 156 -8.94 0.91 3.21
N LEU A 157 -7.81 0.96 3.90
CA LEU A 157 -6.49 0.80 3.31
C LEU A 157 -5.68 -0.25 4.07
N LEU A 158 -5.24 -1.31 3.38
CA LEU A 158 -4.34 -2.31 3.91
C LEU A 158 -2.88 -1.91 3.65
N ILE A 159 -2.04 -1.93 4.68
CA ILE A 159 -0.62 -1.61 4.61
C ILE A 159 0.18 -2.86 4.22
N LEU A 160 0.83 -2.82 3.06
CA LEU A 160 1.59 -3.93 2.47
C LEU A 160 3.11 -3.81 2.70
N ALA A 161 3.61 -2.58 2.83
CA ALA A 161 5.00 -2.29 3.18
C ALA A 161 5.11 -0.93 3.89
N LEU A 162 6.02 -0.82 4.85
CA LEU A 162 6.32 0.42 5.55
C LEU A 162 7.77 0.50 6.01
N GLU A 163 8.23 1.71 6.26
CA GLU A 163 9.59 2.05 6.68
C GLU A 163 9.54 2.97 7.91
N VAL A 164 10.30 2.62 8.95
CA VAL A 164 10.25 3.36 10.22
C VAL A 164 11.51 4.22 10.40
N TYR A 165 11.29 5.49 10.76
CA TYR A 165 12.31 6.52 10.95
C TYR A 165 12.18 7.15 12.33
N GLY A 166 13.28 7.29 13.05
CA GLY A 166 13.30 7.98 14.34
C GLY A 166 12.95 9.46 14.18
N ARG A 167 12.51 10.10 15.27
CA ARG A 167 12.28 11.56 15.28
C ARG A 167 13.48 12.37 15.73
N ASP A 168 14.44 11.73 16.41
CA ASP A 168 15.66 12.37 16.88
C ASP A 168 16.81 12.21 15.86
N PRO A 169 17.37 13.31 15.31
CA PRO A 169 18.52 13.28 14.42
C PRO A 169 19.78 12.63 14.99
N ASP A 170 19.94 12.61 16.31
CA ASP A 170 21.09 11.98 16.97
C ASP A 170 20.94 10.44 17.02
N ILE A 171 19.71 9.94 16.89
CA ILE A 171 19.39 8.51 16.87
C ILE A 171 19.24 7.97 15.44
N ASP A 172 18.71 8.77 14.53
CA ASP A 172 18.46 8.43 13.13
C ASP A 172 18.87 9.61 12.23
N SER A 173 19.89 9.41 11.40
CA SER A 173 20.34 10.39 10.43
C SER A 173 19.25 10.69 9.39
N HIS A 174 18.26 9.82 9.22
CA HIS A 174 17.09 10.08 8.37
C HIS A 174 15.88 10.58 9.16
N ALA A 175 16.09 11.07 10.37
CA ALA A 175 15.02 11.60 11.20
C ALA A 175 14.28 12.76 10.53
N GLU A 176 13.05 12.95 11.01
CA GLU A 176 12.21 14.07 10.61
C GLU A 176 12.95 15.41 10.79
N GLN A 177 13.19 16.12 9.69
CA GLN A 177 13.72 17.48 9.77
C GLN A 177 12.60 18.44 10.13
N HIS A 178 12.76 19.19 11.23
CA HIS A 178 11.82 20.23 11.63
C HIS A 178 11.53 21.18 10.46
N SER A 179 10.28 21.22 10.00
CA SER A 179 9.86 22.23 9.04
C SER A 179 9.69 23.57 9.76
N SER A 180 10.20 24.64 9.16
CA SER A 180 10.00 26.02 9.63
C SER A 180 8.54 26.46 9.62
N THR A 181 7.68 25.72 8.91
CA THR A 181 6.22 25.86 8.92
C THR A 181 5.61 24.92 9.96
N GLY A 182 5.24 25.46 11.12
CA GLY A 182 4.76 24.67 12.25
C GLY A 182 3.46 23.88 12.03
N SER A 183 3.30 22.83 12.84
CA SER A 183 2.04 22.27 13.36
C SER A 183 1.28 21.14 12.64
N THR A 184 1.73 20.56 11.51
CA THR A 184 1.06 19.34 10.97
C THR A 184 1.66 18.02 11.47
N ARG A 185 2.94 18.01 11.86
CA ARG A 185 3.66 16.78 12.25
C ARG A 185 3.75 16.54 13.76
N SER A 186 3.22 17.45 14.59
CA SER A 186 3.11 17.23 16.02
C SER A 186 2.13 16.09 16.30
N VAL A 187 2.63 15.09 17.02
CA VAL A 187 1.79 14.05 17.61
C VAL A 187 1.16 14.67 18.84
N GLY A 188 -0.17 14.78 18.83
CA GLY A 188 -0.93 15.36 19.94
C GLY A 188 -0.81 14.50 21.20
N GLN A 189 -1.52 14.88 22.26
CA GLN A 189 -1.49 14.20 23.57
C GLN A 189 -1.81 12.69 23.52
N ASN A 190 -2.42 12.20 22.43
CA ASN A 190 -2.77 10.80 22.25
C ASN A 190 -1.59 9.91 21.84
N GLY A 191 -0.39 10.46 21.61
CA GLY A 191 0.82 9.68 21.31
C GLY A 191 0.84 8.97 19.95
N PHE A 192 -0.21 9.11 19.14
CA PHE A 192 -0.31 8.53 17.81
C PHE A 192 -1.10 9.45 16.86
N LYS A 193 -0.71 9.49 15.59
CA LYS A 193 -1.37 10.28 14.54
C LYS A 193 -1.19 9.67 13.16
N ILE A 194 -2.29 9.55 12.41
CA ILE A 194 -2.26 9.25 10.98
C ILE A 194 -2.34 10.59 10.23
N PHE A 195 -1.46 10.82 9.27
CA PHE A 195 -1.49 12.02 8.45
C PHE A 195 -0.90 11.78 7.07
N THR A 196 -1.20 12.68 6.15
CA THR A 196 -0.58 12.71 4.83
C THR A 196 0.24 13.98 4.65
N GLU A 197 1.37 13.86 3.98
CA GLU A 197 2.26 14.99 3.68
C GLU A 197 2.60 15.04 2.19
N GLY A 198 2.48 16.21 1.56
CA GLY A 198 2.82 16.40 0.16
C GLY A 198 1.98 17.47 -0.52
N SER A 199 2.04 17.52 -1.85
CA SER A 199 1.24 18.41 -2.69
C SER A 199 0.15 17.64 -3.43
N ASN A 200 -0.80 18.35 -4.05
CA ASN A 200 -2.08 17.85 -4.58
C ASN A 200 -2.04 16.55 -5.42
N ASN A 201 -0.88 16.15 -5.98
CA ASN A 201 -0.76 14.95 -6.83
C ASN A 201 0.19 13.87 -6.27
N SER A 202 0.85 14.11 -5.13
CA SER A 202 1.77 13.13 -4.53
C SER A 202 1.82 13.35 -3.02
N ILE A 203 1.03 12.55 -2.30
CA ILE A 203 0.96 12.59 -0.84
C ILE A 203 1.58 11.32 -0.25
N MET A 204 2.41 11.49 0.76
CA MET A 204 2.99 10.40 1.55
C MET A 204 2.08 10.11 2.72
N LEU A 205 1.78 8.84 2.97
CA LEU A 205 0.99 8.42 4.13
C LEU A 205 1.90 8.03 5.28
N ILE A 206 1.71 8.67 6.43
CA ILE A 206 2.61 8.56 7.58
C ILE A 206 1.81 8.23 8.84
N LEU A 207 2.31 7.26 9.61
CA LEU A 207 1.88 6.95 10.97
C LEU A 207 2.92 7.55 11.93
N GLY A 208 2.58 8.65 12.59
CA GLY A 208 3.45 9.34 13.53
C GLY A 208 3.20 8.94 14.98
N THR A 209 4.28 8.76 15.73
CA THR A 209 4.31 8.58 17.19
C THR A 209 5.26 9.62 17.79
N HIS A 210 5.41 9.71 19.11
CA HIS A 210 6.42 10.57 19.72
C HIS A 210 7.85 10.11 19.41
N SER A 211 8.08 8.81 19.26
CA SER A 211 9.43 8.26 19.02
C SER A 211 9.81 8.20 17.53
N PHE A 212 8.84 8.02 16.64
CA PHE A 212 9.12 7.71 15.23
C PHE A 212 8.03 8.16 14.26
N ASN A 213 8.33 8.09 12.96
CA ASN A 213 7.39 8.11 11.86
C ASN A 213 7.51 6.82 11.04
N ALA A 214 6.39 6.17 10.75
CA ALA A 214 6.32 5.05 9.82
C ALA A 214 5.72 5.53 8.50
N LEU A 215 6.55 5.55 7.46
CA LEU A 215 6.16 5.87 6.09
C LEU A 215 5.60 4.61 5.43
N VAL A 216 4.36 4.68 4.95
CA VAL A 216 3.76 3.61 4.15
C VAL A 216 4.35 3.64 2.74
N THR A 217 4.98 2.54 2.32
CA THR A 217 5.65 2.42 1.02
C THR A 217 5.04 1.38 0.08
N ALA A 218 4.02 0.66 0.55
CA ALA A 218 3.03 0.00 -0.30
C ALA A 218 1.73 -0.20 0.46
N SER A 219 0.62 -0.06 -0.25
CA SER A 219 -0.72 -0.23 0.32
C SER A 219 -1.73 -0.61 -0.76
N THR A 220 -2.92 -1.05 -0.36
CA THR A 220 -4.02 -1.31 -1.29
C THR A 220 -5.36 -0.98 -0.66
N ARG A 221 -6.31 -0.48 -1.46
CA ARG A 221 -7.68 -0.25 -1.01
C ARG A 221 -8.37 -1.59 -0.79
N ILE A 222 -9.08 -1.72 0.32
CA ILE A 222 -9.82 -2.94 0.65
C ILE A 222 -11.30 -2.85 0.34
N ASP A 223 -11.81 -1.65 0.08
CA ASP A 223 -13.22 -1.36 -0.20
C ASP A 223 -13.53 -1.18 -1.69
N ASN A 224 -12.53 -1.34 -2.56
CA ASN A 224 -12.66 -1.17 -4.01
C ASN A 224 -12.17 -2.43 -4.76
N PHE A 225 -12.83 -2.76 -5.88
CA PHE A 225 -12.43 -3.85 -6.78
C PHE A 225 -11.48 -3.42 -7.89
N VAL A 226 -11.48 -2.12 -8.23
CA VAL A 226 -10.78 -1.59 -9.41
C VAL A 226 -9.34 -1.24 -9.08
N ASP A 227 -9.11 -0.68 -7.89
CA ASP A 227 -7.81 -0.15 -7.52
C ASP A 227 -6.77 -1.27 -7.35
N GLN A 228 -5.65 -1.08 -8.03
CA GLN A 228 -4.47 -1.93 -7.83
C GLN A 228 -3.70 -1.47 -6.59
N PRO A 229 -2.88 -2.36 -5.99
CA PRO A 229 -1.92 -1.95 -4.98
C PRO A 229 -1.03 -0.81 -5.47
N GLU A 230 -0.67 0.09 -4.56
CA GLU A 230 0.32 1.15 -4.79
C GLU A 230 1.66 0.73 -4.22
N CYS A 231 2.75 1.06 -4.92
CA CYS A 231 4.13 0.79 -4.49
C CYS A 231 5.00 2.03 -4.68
N GLY A 232 5.61 2.49 -3.60
CA GLY A 232 6.34 3.74 -3.52
C GLY A 232 5.88 4.58 -2.33
N PRO A 233 6.58 5.69 -2.03
CA PRO A 233 6.28 6.52 -0.86
C PRO A 233 5.01 7.35 -1.02
N TYR A 234 4.43 7.42 -2.23
CA TYR A 234 3.26 8.24 -2.53
C TYR A 234 2.03 7.38 -2.76
N THR A 235 0.90 7.87 -2.27
CA THR A 235 -0.44 7.35 -2.54
C THR A 235 -1.26 8.40 -3.26
N VAL A 236 -2.11 7.98 -4.21
CA VAL A 236 -3.16 8.80 -4.82
C VAL A 236 -4.55 8.31 -4.41
N ASN A 237 -4.63 7.11 -3.83
CA ASN A 237 -5.89 6.44 -3.51
C ASN A 237 -6.34 6.66 -2.06
N PHE A 238 -5.54 7.27 -1.19
CA PHE A 238 -5.90 7.48 0.22
C PHE A 238 -5.33 8.77 0.80
N GLY A 239 -6.16 9.81 0.90
CA GLY A 239 -5.82 11.10 1.50
C GLY A 239 -6.38 11.28 2.90
N VAL A 240 -5.55 11.75 3.83
CA VAL A 240 -5.98 12.07 5.20
C VAL A 240 -6.30 13.56 5.27
N SER A 241 -7.59 13.90 5.33
CA SER A 241 -8.03 15.30 5.40
C SER A 241 -7.94 15.83 6.83
N PRO A 242 -7.25 16.97 7.08
CA PRO A 242 -7.37 17.68 8.35
C PRO A 242 -8.83 18.12 8.60
N PRO A 243 -9.35 18.19 9.85
CA PRO A 243 -8.65 18.11 11.13
C PRO A 243 -9.05 16.91 12.01
N SER A 244 -9.81 15.95 11.51
CA SER A 244 -10.52 14.98 12.37
C SER A 244 -9.73 13.70 12.62
N HIS A 245 -8.91 13.70 13.68
CA HIS A 245 -8.24 12.50 14.20
C HIS A 245 -9.21 11.36 14.56
N SER A 246 -10.46 11.68 14.91
CA SER A 246 -11.48 10.67 15.26
C SER A 246 -12.04 9.93 14.04
N LYS A 247 -11.79 10.43 12.82
CA LYS A 247 -12.28 9.82 11.58
C LYS A 247 -11.45 8.62 11.13
N TYR A 248 -10.18 8.57 11.52
CA TYR A 248 -9.24 7.55 11.05
C TYR A 248 -8.89 6.60 12.19
N LYS A 249 -9.27 5.33 12.03
CA LYS A 249 -8.93 4.26 12.97
C LYS A 249 -7.85 3.36 12.38
N LEU A 250 -6.89 2.96 13.21
CA LEU A 250 -5.91 1.95 12.84
C LEU A 250 -6.26 0.63 13.50
N TYR A 251 -6.30 -0.43 12.71
CA TYR A 251 -6.48 -1.80 13.17
C TYR A 251 -5.22 -2.59 12.88
N LEU A 252 -4.58 -3.13 13.92
CA LEU A 252 -3.38 -3.94 13.81
C LEU A 252 -3.73 -5.37 13.45
N ASP A 253 -2.94 -5.98 12.56
CA ASP A 253 -3.01 -7.40 12.24
C ASP A 253 -2.50 -8.23 13.43
N SER A 254 -3.36 -9.11 13.95
CA SER A 254 -3.08 -9.85 15.19
C SER A 254 -1.84 -10.75 15.12
N GLU A 255 -1.53 -11.33 13.96
CA GLU A 255 -0.31 -12.14 13.78
C GLU A 255 0.95 -11.26 13.78
N SER A 256 0.93 -10.17 13.02
CA SER A 256 2.06 -9.23 12.96
C SER A 256 2.35 -8.58 14.31
N TRP A 257 1.30 -8.30 15.08
CA TRP A 257 1.40 -7.89 16.48
C TRP A 257 1.99 -8.98 17.38
N SER A 258 1.48 -10.20 17.31
CA SER A 258 2.02 -11.31 18.10
C SER A 258 3.51 -11.57 17.80
N ASP A 259 3.90 -11.48 16.52
CA ASP A 259 5.29 -11.61 16.09
C ASP A 259 6.16 -10.50 16.65
N SER A 260 5.66 -9.26 16.73
CA SER A 260 6.43 -8.15 17.28
C SER A 260 6.70 -8.32 18.78
N LEU A 261 5.72 -8.82 19.54
CA LEU A 261 5.89 -9.18 20.95
C LEU A 261 6.91 -10.32 21.13
N ALA A 262 6.99 -11.25 20.18
CA ALA A 262 8.02 -12.29 20.19
C ALA A 262 9.42 -11.72 19.90
N LEU A 263 9.52 -10.66 19.09
CA LEU A 263 10.79 -9.95 18.84
C LEU A 263 11.28 -9.19 20.07
N GLU A 264 10.38 -8.62 20.86
CA GLU A 264 10.72 -7.89 22.09
C GLU A 264 11.49 -8.75 23.10
N LYS A 265 11.20 -10.05 23.14
CA LYS A 265 11.87 -11.02 24.02
C LYS A 265 13.30 -11.36 23.59
N LYS A 266 13.75 -10.92 22.41
CA LYS A 266 15.07 -11.23 21.87
C LYS A 266 16.10 -10.19 22.32
N THR A 267 17.24 -10.67 22.82
CA THR A 267 18.41 -9.83 23.10
C THR A 267 19.17 -9.50 21.81
N ASN A 268 19.71 -8.29 21.70
CA ASN A 268 20.58 -7.86 20.59
C ASN A 268 19.93 -7.97 19.19
N LEU A 269 18.66 -7.58 19.07
CA LEU A 269 17.94 -7.56 17.80
C LEU A 269 18.55 -6.54 16.84
N GLN A 270 18.93 -6.98 15.63
CA GLN A 270 19.53 -6.14 14.58
C GLN A 270 18.69 -6.08 13.28
N CYS A 271 17.60 -6.86 13.22
CA CYS A 271 16.69 -6.96 12.08
C CYS A 271 15.39 -7.65 12.51
N ILE A 272 14.34 -7.51 11.70
CA ILE A 272 13.03 -8.17 11.92
C ILE A 272 13.15 -9.67 11.64
N TYR A 273 13.75 -10.01 10.51
CA TYR A 273 14.01 -11.39 10.09
C TYR A 273 15.51 -11.63 9.91
N THR A 274 15.99 -12.79 10.35
CA THR A 274 17.40 -13.17 10.20
C THR A 274 17.79 -13.47 8.75
N HIS A 275 16.80 -13.82 7.92
CA HIS A 275 16.96 -13.99 6.48
C HIS A 275 16.62 -12.69 5.73
N SER A 276 17.03 -12.58 4.46
CA SER A 276 16.64 -11.48 3.56
C SER A 276 16.88 -10.06 4.12
N ARG A 277 17.95 -9.85 4.92
CA ARG A 277 18.25 -8.55 5.58
C ARG A 277 18.27 -7.35 4.62
N LEU A 278 18.74 -7.52 3.38
CA LEU A 278 18.72 -6.45 2.37
C LEU A 278 17.29 -6.00 2.00
N MET A 279 16.30 -6.88 2.05
CA MET A 279 14.89 -6.52 1.78
C MET A 279 14.29 -5.64 2.86
N GLN A 280 14.82 -5.77 4.08
CA GLN A 280 14.41 -5.01 5.27
C GLN A 280 15.11 -3.64 5.38
N LEU A 281 15.99 -3.30 4.45
CA LEU A 281 16.54 -1.94 4.38
C LEU A 281 15.49 -0.95 3.90
N ARG A 282 15.48 0.22 4.53
CA ARG A 282 14.71 1.38 4.09
C ARG A 282 15.12 1.78 2.66
N GLN A 283 14.21 2.38 1.92
CA GLN A 283 14.44 2.92 0.59
C GLN A 283 15.06 4.32 0.67
N VAL A 284 16.24 4.40 1.28
CA VAL A 284 17.01 5.64 1.41
C VAL A 284 17.93 5.82 0.20
N ARG A 285 18.17 7.08 -0.17
CA ARG A 285 18.99 7.46 -1.33
C ARG A 285 20.15 8.39 -0.98
N THR A 286 20.33 8.66 0.30
CA THR A 286 21.29 9.61 0.85
C THR A 286 21.98 9.03 2.07
N ARG A 287 23.05 9.69 2.51
CA ARG A 287 23.76 9.39 3.76
C ARG A 287 24.28 7.94 3.86
N PHE A 288 24.72 7.34 2.76
CA PHE A 288 25.41 6.04 2.73
C PHE A 288 26.69 5.96 3.56
N HIS A 289 27.22 7.08 4.05
CA HIS A 289 28.32 7.10 5.01
C HIS A 289 27.85 6.97 6.48
N GLU A 290 26.55 7.01 6.74
CA GLU A 290 25.98 6.85 8.08
C GLU A 290 25.56 5.40 8.33
N LEU A 291 25.71 4.94 9.57
CA LEU A 291 25.47 3.53 9.93
C LEU A 291 23.98 3.16 9.84
N ASP A 292 23.11 4.06 10.25
CA ASP A 292 21.66 3.88 10.35
C ASP A 292 20.96 3.88 8.97
N THR A 293 21.61 4.38 7.92
CA THR A 293 21.22 4.15 6.51
C THR A 293 21.01 2.67 6.21
N TYR A 294 21.76 1.82 6.91
CA TYR A 294 21.72 0.36 6.76
C TYR A 294 20.87 -0.34 7.85
N SER A 295 20.02 0.42 8.54
CA SER A 295 19.04 -0.11 9.50
C SER A 295 17.99 -0.96 8.79
N ALA A 296 17.80 -2.20 9.27
CA ALA A 296 16.81 -3.15 8.77
C ALA A 296 15.39 -2.87 9.33
N SER A 297 14.96 -1.60 9.33
CA SER A 297 13.70 -1.11 9.93
C SER A 297 12.55 -0.94 8.91
N ARG A 298 12.61 -1.68 7.80
CA ARG A 298 11.51 -1.83 6.84
C ARG A 298 10.83 -3.17 7.03
N SER A 299 9.50 -3.18 7.02
CA SER A 299 8.70 -4.40 7.06
C SER A 299 7.79 -4.50 5.86
N THR A 300 7.59 -5.72 5.38
CA THR A 300 6.69 -6.07 4.27
C THR A 300 5.78 -7.19 4.72
N LEU A 301 4.53 -7.16 4.26
CA LEU A 301 3.53 -8.16 4.60
C LEU A 301 3.88 -9.52 3.97
N PHE A 302 4.41 -9.47 2.76
CA PHE A 302 4.81 -10.64 1.98
C PHE A 302 6.32 -10.68 1.79
N HIS A 303 6.84 -11.90 1.59
CA HIS A 303 8.29 -12.16 1.49
C HIS A 303 8.71 -12.71 0.12
N GLY A 304 7.77 -12.87 -0.81
CA GLY A 304 8.07 -13.28 -2.18
C GLY A 304 8.87 -12.23 -2.95
N TYR A 305 9.63 -12.71 -3.93
CA TYR A 305 10.59 -11.91 -4.72
C TYR A 305 9.94 -10.74 -5.49
N LEU A 306 8.71 -10.91 -6.00
CA LEU A 306 7.92 -9.83 -6.62
C LEU A 306 6.79 -9.31 -5.72
N GLN A 307 6.74 -9.73 -4.46
CA GLN A 307 5.67 -9.36 -3.52
C GLN A 307 6.13 -8.28 -2.54
N GLN A 308 7.21 -7.58 -2.87
CA GLN A 308 7.79 -6.51 -2.07
C GLN A 308 8.23 -5.37 -2.98
N PRO A 309 8.05 -4.10 -2.57
CA PRO A 309 8.56 -3.00 -3.38
C PRO A 309 10.08 -3.08 -3.48
N ILE A 310 10.58 -2.97 -4.70
CA ILE A 310 12.00 -3.01 -5.02
C ILE A 310 12.66 -1.70 -4.57
N THR A 311 13.84 -1.82 -3.98
CA THR A 311 14.65 -0.71 -3.45
C THR A 311 15.96 -0.59 -4.20
N VAL A 312 16.72 0.47 -3.91
CA VAL A 312 18.07 0.67 -4.46
C VAL A 312 19.00 -0.50 -4.14
N PHE A 313 18.76 -1.24 -3.06
CA PHE A 313 19.58 -2.37 -2.63
C PHE A 313 19.16 -3.72 -3.24
N THR A 314 17.98 -3.79 -3.87
CA THR A 314 17.36 -5.07 -4.23
C THR A 314 17.08 -5.21 -5.72
N TYR A 315 17.03 -4.10 -6.47
CA TYR A 315 16.80 -4.12 -7.91
C TYR A 315 17.75 -5.03 -8.69
N GLY A 316 19.04 -5.00 -8.37
CA GLY A 316 20.05 -5.80 -9.05
C GLY A 316 19.94 -7.30 -8.76
N LYS A 317 19.29 -7.69 -7.65
CA LYS A 317 18.91 -9.10 -7.42
C LYS A 317 17.65 -9.47 -8.19
N ASN A 318 16.85 -8.48 -8.56
CA ASN A 318 15.52 -8.66 -9.13
C ASN A 318 15.49 -8.78 -10.66
N THR A 319 16.64 -8.85 -11.31
CA THR A 319 16.76 -8.94 -12.76
C THR A 319 17.92 -9.84 -13.17
N THR A 320 17.72 -10.60 -14.24
CA THR A 320 18.78 -11.38 -14.90
C THR A 320 19.60 -10.53 -15.87
N SER A 321 19.18 -9.30 -16.15
CA SER A 321 19.86 -8.40 -17.08
C SER A 321 20.94 -7.59 -16.37
N ALA A 322 22.17 -7.65 -16.85
CA ALA A 322 23.29 -6.80 -16.40
C ALA A 322 23.18 -5.38 -16.97
N ASN A 323 22.01 -4.73 -16.82
CA ASN A 323 21.83 -3.34 -17.23
C ASN A 323 22.44 -2.38 -16.20
N SER A 324 22.64 -1.11 -16.59
CA SER A 324 23.23 -0.08 -15.72
C SER A 324 22.53 0.06 -14.37
N GLY A 325 21.21 -0.08 -14.32
CA GLY A 325 20.47 -0.07 -13.06
C GLY A 325 20.79 -1.29 -12.20
N ALA A 326 20.83 -2.49 -12.79
CA ALA A 326 21.09 -3.72 -12.05
C ALA A 326 22.47 -3.68 -11.39
N LEU A 327 23.47 -3.23 -12.14
CA LEU A 327 24.85 -3.10 -11.67
C LEU A 327 24.99 -1.98 -10.63
N SER A 328 24.31 -0.84 -10.81
CA SER A 328 24.26 0.23 -9.78
C SER A 328 23.65 -0.27 -8.47
N SER A 329 22.56 -1.03 -8.55
CA SER A 329 21.91 -1.61 -7.37
C SER A 329 22.80 -2.66 -6.69
N ARG A 330 23.52 -3.48 -7.46
CA ARG A 330 24.51 -4.44 -6.92
C ARG A 330 25.66 -3.75 -6.20
N PHE A 331 26.13 -2.61 -6.72
CA PHE A 331 27.11 -1.78 -6.01
C PHE A 331 26.58 -1.32 -4.65
N LEU A 332 25.38 -0.74 -4.61
CA LEU A 332 24.77 -0.28 -3.35
C LEU A 332 24.50 -1.45 -2.38
N ALA A 333 24.07 -2.60 -2.89
CA ALA A 333 23.89 -3.82 -2.11
C ALA A 333 25.20 -4.35 -1.53
N MET A 334 26.32 -4.18 -2.26
CA MET A 334 27.66 -4.55 -1.79
C MET A 334 28.07 -3.68 -0.60
N LEU A 335 27.85 -2.36 -0.67
CA LEU A 335 28.09 -1.46 0.46
C LEU A 335 27.26 -1.89 1.67
N ALA A 336 25.96 -2.08 1.46
CA ALA A 336 25.04 -2.48 2.51
C ALA A 336 25.42 -3.82 3.16
N THR A 337 25.83 -4.80 2.36
CA THR A 337 26.22 -6.12 2.87
C THR A 337 27.49 -6.04 3.71
N SER A 338 28.47 -5.21 3.32
CA SER A 338 29.66 -4.99 4.14
C SER A 338 29.31 -4.30 5.46
N VAL A 339 28.47 -3.26 5.44
CA VAL A 339 28.03 -2.58 6.67
C VAL A 339 27.23 -3.48 7.59
N MET A 340 26.32 -4.29 7.04
CA MET A 340 25.56 -5.27 7.83
C MET A 340 26.40 -6.33 8.53
N ARG A 341 27.59 -6.63 7.99
CA ARG A 341 28.52 -7.63 8.50
C ARG A 341 29.53 -7.02 9.47
N ASP A 342 30.10 -5.88 9.10
CA ASP A 342 31.29 -5.31 9.74
C ASP A 342 30.99 -4.01 10.52
N GLY A 343 29.75 -3.51 10.45
CA GLY A 343 29.31 -2.31 11.16
C GLY A 343 30.12 -1.07 10.78
N ARG A 344 30.58 -0.32 11.78
CA ARG A 344 31.43 0.88 11.60
C ARG A 344 32.78 0.57 10.93
N ASN A 345 33.24 -0.68 10.98
CA ASN A 345 34.50 -1.12 10.40
C ASN A 345 34.34 -1.64 8.96
N ALA A 346 33.22 -1.36 8.30
CA ALA A 346 32.96 -1.82 6.95
C ALA A 346 33.83 -1.11 5.92
N HIS A 347 34.36 -1.92 4.99
CA HIS A 347 35.27 -1.47 3.94
C HIS A 347 34.81 -1.97 2.58
N LEU A 348 34.97 -1.11 1.57
CA LEU A 348 34.81 -1.46 0.17
C LEU A 348 36.18 -1.89 -0.38
N GLY A 349 36.25 -3.08 -1.00
CA GLY A 349 37.47 -3.58 -1.65
C GLY A 349 37.55 -3.18 -3.13
N LYS A 350 38.73 -2.78 -3.58
CA LYS A 350 39.00 -2.32 -4.96
C LYS A 350 38.64 -3.36 -6.01
N ASN A 351 39.09 -4.60 -5.78
CA ASN A 351 38.80 -5.74 -6.68
C ASN A 351 37.30 -5.96 -6.90
N ASN A 352 36.46 -5.71 -5.88
CA ASN A 352 35.02 -5.87 -6.04
C ASN A 352 34.42 -4.82 -6.98
N VAL A 353 34.95 -3.61 -6.96
CA VAL A 353 34.54 -2.51 -7.85
C VAL A 353 35.03 -2.78 -9.27
N GLU A 354 36.30 -3.20 -9.42
CA GLU A 354 36.87 -3.56 -10.72
C GLU A 354 36.09 -4.71 -11.38
N ASN A 355 35.80 -5.78 -10.62
CA ASN A 355 34.99 -6.89 -11.10
C ASN A 355 33.60 -6.44 -11.55
N LEU A 356 32.92 -5.59 -10.76
CA LEU A 356 31.62 -5.06 -11.15
C LEU A 356 31.69 -4.22 -12.44
N LEU A 357 32.76 -3.44 -12.64
CA LEU A 357 32.98 -2.64 -13.84
C LEU A 357 33.14 -3.49 -15.10
N THR A 358 33.74 -4.68 -14.99
CA THR A 358 33.86 -5.61 -16.13
C THR A 358 32.52 -6.11 -16.67
N GLU A 359 31.46 -6.05 -15.85
CA GLU A 359 30.12 -6.47 -16.24
C GLU A 359 29.34 -5.39 -17.03
N PHE A 360 29.88 -4.16 -17.12
CA PHE A 360 29.28 -3.12 -17.94
C PHE A 360 29.60 -3.33 -19.41
N ASN A 361 28.61 -3.85 -20.15
CA ASN A 361 28.74 -4.12 -21.59
C ASN A 361 28.70 -2.87 -22.47
N LYS A 362 28.31 -1.71 -21.93
CA LYS A 362 28.15 -0.45 -22.66
C LYS A 362 28.59 0.73 -21.80
N GLU A 363 29.15 1.75 -22.46
CA GLU A 363 29.36 3.04 -21.83
C GLU A 363 28.02 3.63 -21.35
N SER A 364 27.99 4.08 -20.10
CA SER A 364 26.80 4.65 -19.49
C SER A 364 27.19 5.58 -18.35
N LYS A 365 26.29 6.52 -18.02
CA LYS A 365 26.51 7.41 -16.87
C LYS A 365 26.75 6.64 -15.56
N ALA A 366 26.08 5.51 -15.35
CA ALA A 366 26.32 4.68 -14.17
C ALA A 366 27.75 4.11 -14.15
N LYS A 367 28.26 3.68 -15.31
CA LYS A 367 29.63 3.15 -15.43
C LYS A 367 30.64 4.23 -15.05
N SER A 368 30.55 5.42 -15.64
CA SER A 368 31.47 6.52 -15.34
C SER A 368 31.40 6.99 -13.89
N VAL A 369 30.22 6.91 -13.25
CA VAL A 369 30.07 7.19 -11.82
C VAL A 369 30.76 6.12 -10.97
N ILE A 370 30.69 4.83 -11.33
CA ILE A 370 31.42 3.77 -10.61
C ILE A 370 32.94 3.86 -10.87
N GLU A 371 33.39 4.27 -12.04
CA GLU A 371 34.82 4.49 -12.33
C GLU A 371 35.43 5.57 -11.41
N ARG A 372 34.66 6.60 -11.05
CA ARG A 372 35.08 7.60 -10.04
C ARG A 372 35.31 6.98 -8.65
N VAL A 373 34.69 5.84 -8.33
CA VAL A 373 34.98 5.12 -7.08
C VAL A 373 36.39 4.56 -7.11
N LEU A 374 36.89 4.07 -8.25
CA LEU A 374 38.26 3.56 -8.36
C LEU A 374 39.31 4.64 -8.02
N GLN A 375 39.02 5.89 -8.37
CA GLN A 375 39.88 7.03 -8.06
C GLN A 375 39.97 7.30 -6.54
N LEU A 376 38.95 6.92 -5.76
CA LEU A 376 38.95 7.12 -4.30
C LEU A 376 39.92 6.19 -3.57
N PHE A 377 40.31 5.08 -4.18
CA PHE A 377 41.25 4.13 -3.57
C PHE A 377 42.67 4.67 -3.52
N GLY A 378 43.08 5.45 -4.54
CA GLY A 378 44.49 5.77 -4.74
C GLY A 378 45.33 4.49 -4.78
N ASP A 379 46.32 4.42 -3.89
CA ASP A 379 47.21 3.26 -3.72
C ASP A 379 46.65 2.18 -2.77
N ASN A 380 45.51 2.44 -2.11
CA ASN A 380 44.92 1.49 -1.17
C ASN A 380 44.11 0.40 -1.90
N ASN A 381 44.04 -0.80 -1.29
CA ASN A 381 43.18 -1.89 -1.77
C ASN A 381 41.77 -1.84 -1.19
N THR A 382 41.57 -1.06 -0.13
CA THR A 382 40.28 -0.90 0.55
C THR A 382 40.07 0.57 0.94
N ILE A 383 38.80 0.99 1.03
CA ILE A 383 38.41 2.29 1.61
C ILE A 383 37.27 2.09 2.62
N PRO A 384 37.19 2.89 3.69
CA PRO A 384 36.07 2.82 4.63
C PRO A 384 34.77 3.23 3.95
N ILE A 385 33.66 2.60 4.35
CA ILE A 385 32.31 2.96 3.89
C ILE A 385 31.71 4.02 4.81
N ILE A 386 31.68 3.73 6.11
CA ILE A 386 31.15 4.63 7.13
C ILE A 386 32.09 5.81 7.35
N GLY A 387 31.54 7.03 7.43
CA GLY A 387 32.29 8.29 7.51
C GLY A 387 32.92 8.76 6.20
N ASN A 388 32.79 8.02 5.10
CA ASN A 388 33.37 8.39 3.82
C ASN A 388 32.42 9.25 2.98
N THR A 389 32.47 10.56 3.19
CA THR A 389 31.61 11.55 2.50
C THR A 389 31.82 11.60 0.98
N ARG A 390 33.02 11.27 0.48
CA ARG A 390 33.30 11.21 -0.97
C ARG A 390 32.62 10.01 -1.62
N LEU A 391 32.74 8.83 -1.01
CA LEU A 391 32.02 7.64 -1.47
C LEU A 391 30.51 7.84 -1.38
N ASN A 392 30.03 8.49 -0.32
CA ASN A 392 28.62 8.87 -0.17
C ASN A 392 28.11 9.63 -1.39
N PHE A 393 28.77 10.71 -1.79
CA PHE A 393 28.34 11.53 -2.93
C PHE A 393 28.17 10.71 -4.22
N ILE A 394 29.08 9.77 -4.45
CA ILE A 394 29.00 8.87 -5.62
C ILE A 394 27.82 7.89 -5.47
N ALA A 395 27.62 7.32 -4.29
CA ALA A 395 26.50 6.42 -4.02
C ALA A 395 25.13 7.10 -4.15
N GLU A 396 25.00 8.36 -3.74
CA GLU A 396 23.79 9.19 -3.93
C GLU A 396 23.48 9.45 -5.40
N GLU A 397 24.52 9.71 -6.19
CA GLU A 397 24.37 9.87 -7.64
C GLU A 397 23.85 8.57 -8.28
N LEU A 398 24.40 7.41 -7.90
CA LEU A 398 23.90 6.10 -8.37
C LEU A 398 22.46 5.82 -7.93
N ALA A 399 22.12 6.12 -6.67
CA ALA A 399 20.77 5.95 -6.15
C ALA A 399 19.75 6.83 -6.89
N THR A 400 20.17 8.02 -7.32
CA THR A 400 19.36 8.92 -8.15
C THR A 400 19.12 8.34 -9.54
N LEU A 401 20.16 7.80 -10.19
CA LEU A 401 20.03 7.15 -11.51
C LEU A 401 19.11 5.92 -11.48
N LEU A 402 19.01 5.24 -10.34
CA LEU A 402 18.13 4.09 -10.14
C LEU A 402 16.64 4.45 -10.10
N ALA A 403 16.27 5.68 -9.77
CA ALA A 403 14.89 6.04 -9.44
C ALA A 403 13.85 5.61 -10.49
N SER A 404 14.16 5.79 -11.78
CA SER A 404 13.27 5.44 -12.89
C SER A 404 13.12 3.93 -13.08
N TYR A 405 14.20 3.17 -12.92
CA TYR A 405 14.18 1.70 -12.97
C TYR A 405 13.29 1.13 -11.88
N LEU A 406 13.42 1.64 -10.66
CA LEU A 406 12.62 1.20 -9.51
C LEU A 406 11.13 1.47 -9.71
N SER A 407 10.79 2.70 -10.12
CA SER A 407 9.40 3.07 -10.42
C SER A 407 8.80 2.18 -11.50
N THR A 408 9.54 1.96 -12.60
CA THR A 408 9.09 1.15 -13.72
C THR A 408 8.86 -0.31 -13.32
N THR A 409 9.81 -0.93 -12.64
CA THR A 409 9.71 -2.35 -12.28
C THR A 409 8.68 -2.59 -11.18
N ASN A 410 8.57 -1.70 -10.18
CA ASN A 410 7.49 -1.79 -9.20
C ASN A 410 6.13 -1.72 -9.88
N LYS A 411 5.94 -0.78 -10.81
CA LYS A 411 4.69 -0.64 -11.56
C LYS A 411 4.37 -1.83 -12.45
N LYS A 412 5.36 -2.37 -13.16
CA LYS A 412 5.15 -3.43 -14.17
C LYS A 412 5.11 -4.85 -13.59
N SER A 413 5.77 -5.10 -12.46
CA SER A 413 5.99 -6.47 -11.98
C SER A 413 5.53 -6.67 -10.54
N VAL A 414 5.82 -5.73 -9.63
CA VAL A 414 5.46 -5.89 -8.21
C VAL A 414 3.98 -5.67 -7.98
N ILE A 415 3.42 -4.58 -8.49
CA ILE A 415 1.99 -4.24 -8.30
C ILE A 415 1.08 -5.38 -8.78
N PRO A 416 1.23 -5.92 -10.02
CA PRO A 416 0.42 -7.05 -10.47
C PRO A 416 0.62 -8.30 -9.58
N SER A 417 1.86 -8.62 -9.23
CA SER A 417 2.15 -9.80 -8.41
C SER A 417 1.55 -9.70 -7.00
N LEU A 418 1.50 -8.51 -6.40
CA LEU A 418 0.82 -8.25 -5.13
C LEU A 418 -0.68 -8.45 -5.26
N ALA A 419 -1.28 -7.88 -6.31
CA ALA A 419 -2.72 -7.99 -6.55
C ALA A 419 -3.15 -9.45 -6.75
N ASP A 420 -2.42 -10.20 -7.58
CA ASP A 420 -2.69 -11.61 -7.84
C ASP A 420 -2.53 -12.45 -6.58
N HIS A 421 -1.49 -12.19 -5.78
CA HIS A 421 -1.26 -12.93 -4.54
C HIS A 421 -2.38 -12.70 -3.53
N LEU A 422 -2.80 -11.45 -3.32
CA LEU A 422 -3.90 -11.11 -2.41
C LEU A 422 -5.22 -11.76 -2.86
N LYS A 423 -5.48 -11.84 -4.17
CA LYS A 423 -6.68 -12.47 -4.75
C LYS A 423 -6.67 -14.00 -4.71
N SER A 424 -5.50 -14.62 -4.56
CA SER A 424 -5.36 -16.08 -4.51
C SER A 424 -5.69 -16.71 -3.15
N TYR A 425 -5.87 -15.90 -2.10
CA TYR A 425 -6.39 -16.36 -0.82
C TYR A 425 -7.88 -16.68 -0.94
#